data_AF-A0A6N9QF24-F1
#
_entry.id   AF-A0A6N9QF24-F1
#
_cell.length_a   1.000
_cell.length_b   1.000
_cell.length_c   1.000
_cell.angle_alpha   90.00
_cell.angle_beta   90.00
_cell.angle_gamma   90.00
#
_symmetry.space_group_name_H-M   'P 1'
#
loop_
_entity.id
_entity.type
_entity.pdbx_description
1 polymer ?
#
loop_
_entity_poly.entity_id
_entity_poly.type
_entity_poly.pdbx_seq_one_letter_code
_entity_poly.pdbx_strand_id
1 'polypeptide(L)'
;MTEAIYLEVSKKTEAAKADIIDIPITKLKKVELEEWAHATVKENNMTRTQYANFSLIIRQMLNYAMDLNILEINHFSDIKIDSKLFRRVKKKSSQTQVYTINEQQQLMALAIQDFKNNTRRKTYPLTPLAILFQFQTGLRVGDFCTLKTEIDHTGYIFFINSLPLSPHAVNDTLRKDCKQLGFKAKSSHKVRKTVILALIDAEINISAVRELAGHASETTTYRHYCRNHRPATENPHKMERALA
;
A
#
# COMPACT_ATOMS: atom_id res chain seq x y z
N MET A 1 5.78 -8.78 -57.83
CA MET A 1 4.90 -7.67 -57.37
C MET A 1 4.54 -7.82 -55.88
N THR A 2 4.25 -9.04 -55.42
CA THR A 2 3.97 -9.39 -54.01
C THR A 2 5.18 -9.27 -53.07
N GLU A 3 6.38 -9.59 -53.54
CA GLU A 3 7.63 -9.44 -52.75
C GLU A 3 8.02 -7.99 -52.49
N ALA A 4 7.78 -7.09 -53.46
CA ALA A 4 8.04 -5.66 -53.30
C ALA A 4 7.13 -5.04 -52.24
N ILE A 5 5.85 -5.44 -52.20
CA ILE A 5 4.89 -5.01 -51.18
C ILE A 5 5.29 -5.53 -49.79
N TYR A 6 5.80 -6.76 -49.69
CA TYR A 6 6.25 -7.32 -48.41
C TYR A 6 7.50 -6.60 -47.88
N LEU A 7 8.45 -6.27 -48.75
CA LEU A 7 9.64 -5.49 -48.40
C LEU A 7 9.30 -4.04 -48.05
N GLU A 8 8.28 -3.45 -48.65
CA GLU A 8 7.86 -2.07 -48.38
C GLU A 8 7.04 -1.96 -47.07
N VAL A 9 6.28 -3.00 -46.72
CA VAL A 9 5.65 -3.16 -45.40
C VAL A 9 6.70 -3.45 -44.33
N SER A 10 7.70 -4.29 -44.62
CA SER A 10 8.79 -4.63 -43.68
C SER A 10 9.75 -3.45 -43.44
N LYS A 11 10.03 -2.62 -44.45
CA LYS A 11 10.83 -1.39 -44.31
C LYS A 11 10.08 -0.30 -43.55
N LYS A 12 8.74 -0.30 -43.56
CA LYS A 12 7.93 0.59 -42.70
C LYS A 12 7.96 0.18 -41.22
N THR A 13 8.27 -1.08 -40.91
CA THR A 13 8.44 -1.58 -39.54
C THR A 13 9.85 -1.42 -38.97
N GLU A 14 10.81 -0.95 -39.76
CA GLU A 14 12.21 -0.70 -39.35
C GLU A 14 12.64 0.77 -39.47
N ALA A 15 11.69 1.70 -39.64
CA ALA A 15 11.97 3.09 -39.29
C ALA A 15 12.02 3.15 -37.76
N ALA A 16 13.17 3.54 -37.20
CA ALA A 16 13.33 3.79 -35.76
C ALA A 16 12.10 4.57 -35.27
N LYS A 17 11.21 3.90 -34.53
CA LYS A 17 10.05 4.56 -33.92
C LYS A 17 10.64 5.69 -33.09
N ALA A 18 10.37 6.94 -33.49
CA ALA A 18 10.69 8.09 -32.65
C ALA A 18 10.12 7.77 -31.26
N ASP A 19 10.97 7.89 -30.24
CA ASP A 19 10.50 7.63 -28.89
C ASP A 19 9.34 8.60 -28.63
N ILE A 20 8.32 8.13 -27.92
CA ILE A 20 7.08 8.89 -27.74
C ILE A 20 7.34 10.30 -27.16
N ILE A 21 8.45 10.42 -26.43
CA ILE A 21 8.95 11.65 -25.81
C ILE A 21 9.34 12.72 -26.84
N ASP A 22 9.72 12.32 -28.05
CA ASP A 22 10.18 13.23 -29.12
C ASP A 22 9.02 13.70 -30.01
N ILE A 23 7.84 13.09 -29.87
CA ILE A 23 6.67 13.41 -30.68
C ILE A 23 5.91 14.57 -30.01
N PRO A 24 5.68 15.69 -30.71
CA PRO A 24 4.85 16.77 -30.19
C PRO A 24 3.47 16.25 -29.78
N ILE A 25 2.98 16.72 -28.62
CA ILE A 25 1.75 16.22 -28.02
C ILE A 25 0.53 16.32 -28.95
N THR A 26 0.51 17.34 -29.83
CA THR A 26 -0.54 17.59 -30.83
C THR A 26 -0.54 16.59 -31.99
N LYS A 27 0.55 15.85 -32.19
CA LYS A 27 0.70 14.87 -33.26
C LYS A 27 0.53 13.42 -32.79
N LEU A 28 0.39 13.20 -31.49
CA LEU A 28 0.25 11.86 -30.92
C LEU A 28 -1.07 11.21 -31.33
N LYS A 29 -1.00 10.12 -32.08
CA LYS A 29 -2.18 9.36 -32.48
C LYS A 29 -2.55 8.33 -31.43
N LYS A 30 -3.85 8.02 -31.35
CA LYS A 30 -4.37 6.97 -30.47
C LYS A 30 -3.66 5.62 -30.65
N VAL A 31 -3.43 5.21 -31.90
CA VAL A 31 -2.79 3.92 -32.21
C VAL A 31 -1.35 3.86 -31.68
N GLU A 32 -0.59 4.95 -31.84
CA GLU A 32 0.81 5.05 -31.37
C GLU A 32 0.86 4.97 -29.84
N LEU A 33 -0.04 5.71 -29.17
CA LEU A 33 -0.18 5.68 -27.71
C LEU A 33 -0.58 4.29 -27.19
N GLU A 34 -1.47 3.60 -27.90
CA GLU A 34 -1.93 2.26 -27.54
C GLU A 34 -0.81 1.23 -27.69
N GLU A 35 -0.11 1.22 -28.82
CA GLU A 35 1.04 0.34 -29.06
C GLU A 35 2.15 0.59 -28.03
N TRP A 36 2.46 1.87 -27.76
CA TRP A 36 3.45 2.25 -26.76
C TRP A 36 3.04 1.80 -25.35
N ALA A 37 1.77 1.97 -24.96
CA ALA A 37 1.29 1.53 -23.66
C ALA A 37 1.38 0.00 -23.51
N HIS A 38 1.06 -0.76 -24.56
CA HIS A 38 1.21 -2.22 -24.57
C HIS A 38 2.69 -2.66 -24.47
N ALA A 39 3.58 -2.02 -25.22
CA ALA A 39 5.03 -2.27 -25.16
C ALA A 39 5.58 -1.98 -23.75
N THR A 40 5.24 -0.81 -23.20
CA THR A 40 5.65 -0.37 -21.87
C THR A 40 5.25 -1.35 -20.78
N VAL A 41 4.02 -1.88 -20.81
CA VAL A 41 3.56 -2.88 -19.83
C VAL A 41 4.35 -4.18 -19.93
N LYS A 42 4.67 -4.63 -21.15
CA LYS A 42 5.39 -5.87 -21.40
C LYS A 42 6.86 -5.76 -21.00
N GLU A 43 7.54 -4.70 -21.43
CA GLU A 43 8.96 -4.43 -21.13
C GLU A 43 9.21 -4.28 -19.63
N ASN A 44 8.33 -3.56 -18.93
CA ASN A 44 8.46 -3.32 -17.49
C ASN A 44 7.78 -4.39 -16.64
N ASN A 45 7.20 -5.43 -17.25
CA ASN A 45 6.51 -6.54 -16.57
C ASN A 45 5.52 -6.04 -15.50
N MET A 46 4.68 -5.05 -15.88
CA MET A 46 3.86 -4.30 -14.94
C MET A 46 2.68 -5.12 -14.41
N THR A 47 2.31 -4.84 -13.16
CA THR A 47 1.02 -5.27 -12.61
C THR A 47 -0.09 -4.31 -13.02
N ARG A 48 -1.35 -4.75 -12.95
CA ARG A 48 -2.51 -3.89 -13.25
C ARG A 48 -2.51 -2.59 -12.44
N THR A 49 -2.14 -2.64 -11.15
CA THR A 49 -2.08 -1.45 -10.29
C THR A 49 -0.94 -0.51 -10.69
N GLN A 50 0.23 -1.04 -11.06
CA GLN A 50 1.34 -0.22 -11.53
C GLN A 50 0.96 0.52 -12.82
N TYR A 51 0.36 -0.19 -13.78
CA TYR A 51 -0.12 0.45 -15.00
C TYR A 51 -1.23 1.46 -14.73
N ALA A 52 -2.19 1.16 -13.84
CA ALA A 52 -3.24 2.11 -13.48
C ALA A 52 -2.66 3.42 -12.91
N ASN A 53 -1.68 3.34 -12.02
CA ASN A 53 -1.01 4.53 -11.45
C ASN A 53 -0.18 5.27 -12.50
N PHE A 54 0.54 4.54 -13.36
CA PHE A 54 1.35 5.10 -14.43
C PHE A 54 0.49 5.83 -15.48
N SER A 55 -0.53 5.13 -15.99
CA SER A 55 -1.47 5.67 -17.00
C SER A 55 -2.26 6.86 -16.48
N LEU A 56 -2.56 6.91 -15.18
CA LEU A 56 -3.26 8.04 -14.57
C LEU A 56 -2.52 9.37 -14.78
N ILE A 57 -1.19 9.38 -14.62
CA ILE A 57 -0.38 10.58 -14.79
C ILE A 57 -0.52 11.11 -16.21
N ILE A 58 -0.38 10.23 -17.20
CA ILE A 58 -0.48 10.59 -18.62
C ILE A 58 -1.89 11.09 -18.96
N ARG A 59 -2.93 10.42 -18.45
CA ARG A 59 -4.32 10.87 -18.64
C ARG A 59 -4.54 12.27 -18.09
N GLN A 60 -4.03 12.55 -16.89
CA GLN A 60 -4.15 13.85 -16.25
C GLN A 60 -3.36 14.93 -17.01
N MET A 61 -2.15 14.62 -17.47
CA MET A 61 -1.35 15.54 -18.29
C MET A 61 -2.06 15.91 -19.60
N LEU A 62 -2.63 14.92 -20.30
CA LEU A 62 -3.36 15.18 -21.55
C LEU A 62 -4.70 15.90 -21.30
N ASN A 63 -5.38 15.61 -20.20
CA ASN A 63 -6.56 16.38 -19.79
C ASN A 63 -6.20 17.84 -19.53
N TYR A 64 -5.12 18.10 -18.81
CA TYR A 64 -4.65 19.46 -18.55
C TYR A 64 -4.27 20.19 -19.85
N ALA A 65 -3.69 19.49 -20.82
CA ALA A 65 -3.42 20.05 -22.14
C ALA A 65 -4.72 20.40 -22.92
N MET A 66 -5.82 19.68 -22.69
CA MET A 66 -7.13 20.08 -23.22
C MET A 66 -7.67 21.33 -22.53
N ASP A 67 -7.53 21.43 -21.20
CA ASP A 67 -7.96 22.62 -20.44
C ASP A 67 -7.23 23.89 -20.90
N LEU A 68 -5.98 23.75 -21.35
CA LEU A 68 -5.18 24.82 -21.96
C LEU A 68 -5.51 25.07 -23.45
N ASN A 69 -6.47 24.35 -24.03
CA ASN A 69 -6.82 24.37 -25.46
C ASN A 69 -5.64 24.04 -26.39
N ILE A 70 -4.65 23.27 -25.92
CA ILE A 70 -3.54 22.76 -26.74
C ILE A 70 -3.99 21.51 -27.51
N LEU A 71 -4.87 20.71 -26.91
CA LEU A 71 -5.46 19.51 -27.50
C LEU A 71 -6.97 19.62 -27.51
N GLU A 72 -7.60 19.13 -28.59
CA GLU A 72 -9.07 19.02 -28.65
C GLU A 72 -9.58 17.74 -27.98
N ILE A 73 -8.80 16.65 -28.04
CA ILE A 73 -9.22 15.32 -27.58
C ILE A 73 -8.07 14.61 -26.85
N ASN A 74 -8.36 14.03 -25.69
CA ASN A 74 -7.43 13.15 -24.99
C ASN A 74 -7.49 11.73 -25.56
N HIS A 75 -6.59 11.42 -26.48
CA HIS A 75 -6.48 10.11 -27.12
C HIS A 75 -6.08 8.95 -26.19
N PHE A 76 -5.63 9.22 -24.95
CA PHE A 76 -5.18 8.22 -23.99
C PHE A 76 -6.27 7.82 -22.96
N SER A 77 -7.38 8.57 -22.90
CA SER A 77 -8.47 8.36 -21.94
C SER A 77 -9.06 6.95 -22.01
N ASP A 78 -9.28 6.43 -23.22
CA ASP A 78 -9.96 5.17 -23.49
C ASP A 78 -9.04 3.98 -23.76
N ILE A 79 -7.72 4.13 -23.60
CA ILE A 79 -6.79 3.03 -23.87
C ILE A 79 -7.00 1.92 -22.83
N LYS A 80 -7.38 0.75 -23.33
CA LYS A 80 -7.61 -0.47 -22.54
C LYS A 80 -6.59 -1.52 -22.92
N ILE A 81 -5.67 -1.81 -22.01
CA ILE A 81 -4.71 -2.90 -22.19
C ILE A 81 -5.36 -4.24 -21.83
N ASP A 82 -5.08 -5.28 -22.62
CA ASP A 82 -5.53 -6.64 -22.31
C ASP A 82 -5.03 -7.07 -20.92
N SER A 83 -5.99 -7.47 -20.09
CA SER A 83 -5.79 -8.07 -18.78
C SER A 83 -4.72 -9.17 -18.72
N LYS A 84 -4.53 -9.92 -19.81
CA LYS A 84 -3.58 -11.05 -19.91
C LYS A 84 -2.12 -10.60 -19.96
N LEU A 85 -1.85 -9.37 -20.40
CA LEU A 85 -0.50 -8.83 -20.50
C LEU A 85 0.09 -8.45 -19.14
N PHE A 86 -0.76 -8.20 -18.14
CA PHE A 86 -0.28 -7.84 -16.82
C PHE A 86 0.33 -9.04 -16.10
N ARG A 87 1.43 -8.78 -15.40
CA ARG A 87 2.01 -9.73 -14.47
C ARG A 87 1.00 -10.11 -13.39
N ARG A 88 0.70 -11.42 -13.30
CA ARG A 88 -0.15 -11.97 -12.24
C ARG A 88 0.61 -11.98 -10.93
N VAL A 89 0.05 -11.33 -9.91
CA VAL A 89 0.59 -11.37 -8.54
C VAL A 89 -0.23 -12.35 -7.72
N LYS A 90 0.42 -13.38 -7.16
CA LYS A 90 -0.24 -14.29 -6.22
C LYS A 90 -0.68 -13.52 -4.99
N LYS A 91 -1.95 -13.66 -4.59
CA LYS A 91 -2.46 -13.04 -3.36
C LYS A 91 -1.65 -13.58 -2.17
N LYS A 92 -1.14 -12.66 -1.33
CA LYS A 92 -0.41 -13.02 -0.11
C LYS A 92 -1.34 -13.80 0.84
N SER A 93 -0.83 -14.86 1.47
CA SER A 93 -1.62 -15.66 2.43
C SER A 93 -2.07 -14.81 3.62
N SER A 94 -3.26 -15.10 4.17
CA SER A 94 -3.88 -14.33 5.26
C SER A 94 -2.96 -14.22 6.48
N GLN A 95 -2.20 -15.27 6.81
CA GLN A 95 -1.25 -15.30 7.92
C GLN A 95 -0.13 -14.24 7.82
N THR A 96 0.15 -13.70 6.63
CA THR A 96 1.14 -12.62 6.44
C THR A 96 0.55 -11.22 6.53
N GLN A 97 -0.78 -11.12 6.68
CA GLN A 97 -1.51 -9.87 6.59
C GLN A 97 -1.90 -9.28 7.94
N VAL A 98 -1.86 -10.08 9.01
CA VAL A 98 -2.15 -9.69 10.38
C VAL A 98 -1.18 -10.40 11.33
N TYR A 99 -1.04 -9.86 12.54
CA TYR A 99 -0.41 -10.55 13.65
C TYR A 99 -1.44 -11.43 14.35
N THR A 100 -1.03 -12.63 14.75
CA THR A 100 -1.83 -13.48 15.64
C THR A 100 -1.77 -12.95 17.07
N ILE A 101 -2.68 -13.42 17.94
CA ILE A 101 -2.69 -13.06 19.37
C ILE A 101 -1.33 -13.38 20.02
N ASN A 102 -0.78 -14.57 19.74
CA ASN A 102 0.52 -14.98 20.28
C ASN A 102 1.68 -14.11 19.77
N GLU A 103 1.72 -13.80 18.46
CA GLU A 103 2.74 -12.89 17.92
C GLU A 103 2.66 -11.50 18.54
N GLN A 104 1.45 -10.96 18.71
CA GLN A 104 1.23 -9.67 19.36
C GLN A 104 1.70 -9.68 20.82
N GLN A 105 1.31 -10.68 21.60
CA GLN A 105 1.72 -10.81 23.01
C GLN A 105 3.25 -10.86 23.16
N GLN A 106 3.92 -11.67 22.34
CA GLN A 106 5.38 -11.78 22.39
C GLN A 106 6.08 -10.49 21.94
N LEU A 107 5.59 -9.83 20.90
CA LEU A 107 6.13 -8.54 20.45
C LEU A 107 5.95 -7.44 21.51
N MET A 108 4.78 -7.38 22.15
CA MET A 108 4.52 -6.40 23.21
C MET A 108 5.38 -6.67 24.44
N ALA A 109 5.51 -7.94 24.85
CA ALA A 109 6.38 -8.32 25.96
C ALA A 109 7.85 -7.95 25.67
N LEU A 110 8.34 -8.25 24.46
CA LEU A 110 9.68 -7.88 24.02
C LEU A 110 9.87 -6.36 24.01
N ALA A 111 8.90 -5.58 23.51
CA ALA A 111 8.98 -4.13 23.49
C ALA A 111 9.05 -3.53 24.92
N ILE A 112 8.26 -4.07 25.86
CA ILE A 112 8.31 -3.67 27.28
C ILE A 112 9.69 -3.98 27.87
N GLN A 113 10.23 -5.16 27.61
CA GLN A 113 11.56 -5.57 28.08
C GLN A 113 12.67 -4.68 27.49
N ASP A 114 12.63 -4.42 26.18
CA ASP A 114 13.60 -3.57 25.47
C ASP A 114 13.59 -2.13 26.03
N PHE A 115 12.42 -1.59 26.37
CA PHE A 115 12.30 -0.27 26.99
C PHE A 115 12.85 -0.26 28.42
N LYS A 116 12.42 -1.20 29.27
CA LYS A 116 12.83 -1.27 30.69
C LYS A 116 14.34 -1.47 30.85
N ASN A 117 14.92 -2.33 30.03
CA ASN A 117 16.33 -2.66 30.15
C ASN A 117 17.25 -1.60 29.53
N ASN A 118 16.69 -0.56 28.87
CA ASN A 118 17.35 0.64 28.36
C ASN A 118 18.69 0.45 27.61
N THR A 119 18.93 -0.75 27.03
CA THR A 119 20.30 -1.17 26.65
C THR A 119 20.44 -1.61 25.20
N ARG A 120 19.38 -2.02 24.49
CA ARG A 120 19.52 -2.51 23.11
C ARG A 120 19.47 -1.42 22.04
N ARG A 121 18.75 -0.31 22.27
CA ARG A 121 18.37 0.62 21.20
C ARG A 121 18.87 2.04 21.47
N LYS A 122 20.20 2.19 21.49
CA LYS A 122 20.87 3.49 21.73
C LYS A 122 20.45 4.59 20.74
N THR A 123 20.20 4.24 19.49
CA THR A 123 19.84 5.23 18.45
C THR A 123 18.36 5.63 18.49
N TYR A 124 17.46 4.72 18.87
CA TYR A 124 16.00 4.94 18.80
C TYR A 124 15.29 4.40 20.06
N PRO A 125 15.52 5.00 21.24
CA PRO A 125 15.08 4.44 22.53
C PRO A 125 13.56 4.40 22.72
N LEU A 126 12.82 5.31 22.07
CA LEU A 126 11.35 5.37 22.17
C LEU A 126 10.62 4.45 21.19
N THR A 127 11.34 3.76 20.28
CA THR A 127 10.69 2.85 19.32
C THR A 127 9.90 1.70 19.94
N PRO A 128 10.29 1.10 21.09
CA PRO A 128 9.48 0.07 21.72
C PRO A 128 8.15 0.63 22.24
N LEU A 129 8.14 1.83 22.84
CA LEU A 129 6.91 2.50 23.26
C LEU A 129 6.01 2.86 22.07
N ALA A 130 6.60 3.32 20.97
CA ALA A 130 5.86 3.59 19.74
C ALA A 130 5.16 2.34 19.18
N ILE A 131 5.81 1.17 19.24
CA ILE A 131 5.21 -0.11 18.84
C ILE A 131 4.03 -0.46 19.75
N LEU A 132 4.21 -0.38 21.09
CA LEU A 132 3.14 -0.63 22.06
C LEU A 132 1.95 0.29 21.82
N PHE A 133 2.21 1.58 21.64
CA PHE A 133 1.20 2.58 21.34
C PHE A 133 0.44 2.27 20.05
N GLN A 134 1.13 1.83 19.00
CA GLN A 134 0.48 1.45 17.75
C GLN A 134 -0.40 0.19 17.90
N PHE A 135 0.02 -0.80 18.71
CA PHE A 135 -0.82 -1.97 19.00
C PHE A 135 -2.07 -1.61 19.82
N GLN A 136 -2.01 -0.55 20.61
CA GLN A 136 -3.17 -0.09 21.40
C GLN A 136 -4.14 0.77 20.58
N THR A 137 -3.62 1.69 19.77
CA THR A 137 -4.44 2.71 19.08
C THR A 137 -4.76 2.33 17.63
N GLY A 138 -3.93 1.48 17.03
CA GLY A 138 -4.02 1.14 15.61
C GLY A 138 -3.66 2.29 14.66
N LEU A 139 -3.17 3.44 15.13
CA LEU A 139 -2.90 4.62 14.29
C LEU A 139 -1.90 4.35 13.14
N ARG A 140 -1.99 5.12 12.05
CA ARG A 140 -0.96 5.04 11.00
C ARG A 140 0.35 5.56 11.57
N VAL A 141 1.45 4.96 11.11
CA VAL A 141 2.78 5.27 11.64
C VAL A 141 3.19 6.73 11.40
N GLY A 142 2.82 7.30 10.25
CA GLY A 142 3.06 8.72 9.98
C GLY A 142 2.35 9.61 10.99
N ASP A 143 1.05 9.36 11.17
CA ASP A 143 0.19 10.16 12.05
C ASP A 143 0.71 10.15 13.50
N PHE A 144 0.96 8.96 14.09
CA PHE A 144 1.35 8.90 15.50
C PHE A 144 2.77 9.42 15.77
N CYS A 145 3.69 9.26 14.82
CA CYS A 145 5.04 9.80 14.92
C CYS A 145 5.05 11.33 14.98
N THR A 146 4.00 11.98 14.47
CA THR A 146 3.84 13.43 14.46
C THR A 146 2.95 13.97 15.58
N LEU A 147 2.44 13.11 16.47
CA LEU A 147 1.63 13.55 17.60
C LEU A 147 2.46 14.44 18.53
N LYS A 148 1.86 15.56 18.93
CA LYS A 148 2.42 16.52 19.88
C LYS A 148 1.62 16.52 21.17
N THR A 149 2.26 16.87 22.27
CA THR A 149 1.56 17.09 23.53
C THR A 149 0.79 18.42 23.46
N GLU A 150 -0.42 18.44 24.02
CA GLU A 150 -1.22 19.66 24.13
C GLU A 150 -0.61 20.68 25.10
N ILE A 151 0.13 20.19 26.09
CA ILE A 151 0.67 21.01 27.19
C ILE A 151 1.67 22.04 26.67
N ASP A 152 2.47 21.68 25.65
CA ASP A 152 3.56 22.54 25.23
C ASP A 152 3.50 22.94 23.75
N HIS A 153 2.74 22.23 22.90
CA HIS A 153 2.74 22.30 21.41
C HIS A 153 4.14 22.29 20.73
N THR A 154 5.19 22.17 21.52
CA THR A 154 6.61 22.31 21.17
C THR A 154 7.30 20.96 21.12
N GLY A 155 6.76 19.94 21.82
CA GLY A 155 7.30 18.58 21.88
C GLY A 155 6.44 17.53 21.19
N TYR A 156 7.09 16.62 20.45
CA TYR A 156 6.45 15.40 19.95
C TYR A 156 6.37 14.35 21.07
N ILE A 157 5.38 13.46 21.02
CA ILE A 157 5.25 12.34 21.98
C ILE A 157 6.39 11.33 21.78
N PHE A 158 6.67 10.98 20.53
CA PHE A 158 7.78 10.10 20.15
C PHE A 158 8.82 10.91 19.38
N PHE A 159 9.98 11.16 20.00
CA PHE A 159 11.00 12.04 19.45
C PHE A 159 12.43 11.53 19.67
N ILE A 160 13.34 12.09 18.88
CA ILE A 160 14.80 11.95 19.03
C ILE A 160 15.40 13.32 18.77
N ASN A 161 16.18 13.83 19.72
CA ASN A 161 16.81 15.15 19.61
C ASN A 161 15.77 16.24 19.22
N SER A 162 14.61 16.22 19.87
CA SER A 162 13.46 17.11 19.63
C SER A 162 12.79 17.02 18.23
N LEU A 163 13.25 16.12 17.36
CA LEU A 163 12.62 15.82 16.08
C LEU A 163 11.68 14.60 16.21
N PRO A 164 10.62 14.52 15.40
CA PRO A 164 9.69 13.40 15.47
C PRO A 164 10.42 12.10 15.12
N LEU A 165 10.03 11.01 15.79
CA LEU A 165 10.53 9.69 15.48
C LEU A 165 10.19 9.31 14.03
N SER A 166 11.16 8.86 13.25
CA SER A 166 10.87 8.52 11.85
C SER A 166 10.02 7.25 11.74
N PRO A 167 9.04 7.20 10.81
CA PRO A 167 8.29 5.97 10.54
C PRO A 167 9.17 4.79 10.13
N HIS A 168 10.32 5.06 9.52
CA HIS A 168 11.32 4.05 9.18
C HIS A 168 11.92 3.41 10.43
N ALA A 169 12.29 4.20 11.44
CA ALA A 169 12.82 3.68 12.70
C ALA A 169 11.85 2.71 13.38
N VAL A 170 10.56 3.04 13.42
CA VAL A 170 9.52 2.16 13.98
C VAL A 170 9.43 0.85 13.20
N ASN A 171 9.36 0.91 11.87
CA ASN A 171 9.26 -0.28 11.02
C ASN A 171 10.51 -1.17 11.10
N ASP A 172 11.70 -0.57 11.17
CA ASP A 172 12.95 -1.30 11.33
C ASP A 172 13.03 -1.96 12.71
N THR A 173 12.55 -1.27 13.75
CA THR A 173 12.41 -1.85 15.09
C THR A 173 11.51 -3.06 15.08
N LEU A 174 10.31 -2.93 14.53
CA LEU A 174 9.34 -4.02 14.43
C LEU A 174 9.87 -5.21 13.61
N ARG A 175 10.60 -4.93 12.52
CA ARG A 175 11.25 -5.98 11.71
C ARG A 175 12.31 -6.74 12.51
N LYS A 176 13.14 -6.03 13.29
CA LYS A 176 14.16 -6.64 14.16
C LYS A 176 13.51 -7.51 15.24
N ASP A 177 12.44 -7.02 15.87
CA ASP A 177 11.71 -7.76 16.91
C ASP A 177 11.07 -9.03 16.34
N CYS A 178 10.42 -8.93 15.17
CA CYS A 178 9.89 -10.11 14.48
C CYS A 178 11.00 -11.14 14.21
N LYS A 179 12.17 -10.70 13.73
CA LYS A 179 13.30 -11.59 13.44
C LYS A 179 13.83 -12.25 14.71
N GLN A 180 13.92 -11.51 15.82
CA GLN A 180 14.38 -12.02 17.11
C GLN A 180 13.45 -13.12 17.64
N LEU A 181 12.14 -12.97 17.45
CA LEU A 181 11.13 -13.93 17.87
C LEU A 181 10.90 -15.08 16.86
N GLY A 182 11.64 -15.10 15.74
CA GLY A 182 11.49 -16.13 14.70
C GLY A 182 10.24 -15.98 13.83
N PHE A 183 9.58 -14.82 13.86
CA PHE A 183 8.38 -14.54 13.07
C PHE A 183 8.72 -13.97 11.69
N LYS A 184 7.81 -14.18 10.74
CA LYS A 184 7.90 -13.50 9.44
C LYS A 184 7.67 -12.01 9.62
N ALA A 185 8.66 -11.20 9.21
CA ALA A 185 8.59 -9.75 9.33
C ALA A 185 7.33 -9.15 8.67
N LYS A 186 6.62 -8.33 9.43
CA LYS A 186 5.40 -7.61 9.05
C LYS A 186 5.60 -6.12 9.39
N SER A 187 5.02 -5.22 8.61
CA SER A 187 5.18 -3.77 8.80
C SER A 187 4.18 -3.19 9.80
N SER A 188 4.37 -1.92 10.17
CA SER A 188 3.46 -1.14 11.03
C SER A 188 2.02 -1.11 10.49
N HIS A 189 1.86 -1.09 9.15
CA HIS A 189 0.53 -1.18 8.55
C HIS A 189 -0.17 -2.53 8.84
N LYS A 190 0.57 -3.60 9.12
CA LYS A 190 0.00 -4.89 9.56
C LYS A 190 -0.42 -4.85 11.03
N VAL A 191 0.26 -4.06 11.87
CA VAL A 191 -0.18 -3.76 13.24
C VAL A 191 -1.55 -3.10 13.19
N ARG A 192 -1.69 -1.99 12.44
CA ARG A 192 -2.98 -1.31 12.21
C ARG A 192 -4.07 -2.27 11.72
N LYS A 193 -3.74 -3.17 10.78
CA LYS A 193 -4.69 -4.17 10.31
C LYS A 193 -5.16 -5.14 11.38
N THR A 194 -4.23 -5.54 12.25
CA THR A 194 -4.52 -6.46 13.36
C THR A 194 -5.45 -5.81 14.36
N VAL A 195 -5.17 -4.55 14.76
CA VAL A 195 -6.01 -3.81 15.71
C VAL A 195 -7.42 -3.62 15.17
N ILE A 196 -7.57 -3.12 13.94
CA ILE A 196 -8.89 -2.91 13.34
C ILE A 196 -9.68 -4.22 13.24
N LEU A 197 -9.02 -5.31 12.85
CA LEU A 197 -9.66 -6.62 12.80
C LEU A 197 -10.10 -7.10 14.19
N ALA A 198 -9.27 -6.90 15.23
CA ALA A 198 -9.63 -7.25 16.60
C ALA A 198 -10.88 -6.48 17.09
N LEU A 199 -11.04 -5.21 16.69
CA LEU A 199 -12.22 -4.40 17.02
C LEU A 199 -13.48 -4.92 16.31
N ILE A 200 -13.37 -5.34 15.05
CA ILE A 200 -14.48 -5.95 14.30
C ILE A 200 -14.87 -7.29 14.93
N ASP A 201 -13.89 -8.12 15.30
CA ASP A 201 -14.10 -9.41 15.96
C ASP A 201 -14.71 -9.30 17.38
N ALA A 202 -14.58 -8.12 17.98
CA ALA A 202 -15.22 -7.73 19.23
C ALA A 202 -16.61 -7.11 19.03
N GLU A 203 -17.15 -7.18 17.79
CA GLU A 203 -18.50 -6.72 17.44
C GLU A 203 -18.74 -5.22 17.69
N ILE A 204 -17.66 -4.43 17.69
CA ILE A 204 -17.77 -2.97 17.77
C ILE A 204 -18.42 -2.45 16.48
N ASN A 205 -19.30 -1.47 16.64
CA ASN A 205 -20.02 -0.85 15.53
C ASN A 205 -19.06 -0.43 14.40
N ILE A 206 -19.36 -0.87 13.18
CA ILE A 206 -18.49 -0.66 12.01
C ILE A 206 -18.25 0.81 11.70
N SER A 207 -19.19 1.70 12.00
CA SER A 207 -19.05 3.15 11.82
C SER A 207 -18.00 3.71 12.77
N ALA A 208 -18.00 3.26 14.03
CA ALA A 208 -16.98 3.64 15.02
C ALA A 208 -15.59 3.10 14.63
N VAL A 209 -15.52 1.86 14.14
CA VAL A 209 -14.27 1.27 13.63
C VAL A 209 -13.77 2.04 12.40
N ARG A 210 -14.67 2.44 11.49
CA ARG A 210 -14.34 3.23 10.29
C ARG A 210 -13.81 4.61 10.65
N GLU A 211 -14.43 5.26 11.63
CA GLU A 211 -14.02 6.57 12.15
C GLU A 211 -12.63 6.49 12.78
N LEU A 212 -12.39 5.53 13.70
CA LEU A 212 -11.06 5.27 14.26
C LEU A 212 -10.02 4.95 13.17
N ALA A 213 -10.43 4.20 12.15
CA ALA A 213 -9.59 3.86 11.02
C ALA A 213 -9.40 5.03 10.02
N GLY A 214 -10.06 6.17 10.20
CA GLY A 214 -9.99 7.31 9.28
C GLY A 214 -10.19 6.89 7.83
N HIS A 215 -11.16 6.02 7.57
CA HIS A 215 -11.47 5.50 6.25
C HIS A 215 -12.65 6.25 5.64
N ALA A 216 -12.46 6.85 4.46
CA ALA A 216 -13.52 7.54 3.75
C ALA A 216 -14.67 6.62 3.31
N SER A 217 -14.39 5.35 2.99
CA SER A 217 -15.40 4.37 2.54
C SER A 217 -15.41 3.10 3.40
N GLU A 218 -16.62 2.65 3.74
CA GLU A 218 -16.90 1.37 4.43
C GLU A 218 -16.39 0.15 3.66
N THR A 219 -16.42 0.19 2.32
CA THR A 219 -15.96 -0.93 1.48
C THR A 219 -14.48 -1.25 1.69
N THR A 220 -13.66 -0.24 2.02
CA THR A 220 -12.24 -0.42 2.37
C THR A 220 -12.08 -1.17 3.69
N THR A 221 -12.98 -0.91 4.65
CA THR A 221 -13.01 -1.58 5.96
C THR A 221 -13.53 -3.02 5.86
N TYR A 222 -14.50 -3.31 4.99
CA TYR A 222 -14.98 -4.69 4.85
C TYR A 222 -14.03 -5.57 4.01
N ARG A 223 -13.62 -5.10 2.83
CA ARG A 223 -12.80 -5.89 1.86
C ARG A 223 -11.42 -6.27 2.38
N HIS A 224 -10.87 -5.51 3.32
CA HIS A 224 -9.50 -5.72 3.80
C HIS A 224 -9.40 -6.38 5.17
N TYR A 225 -10.50 -6.47 5.92
CA TYR A 225 -10.46 -6.83 7.34
C TYR A 225 -11.33 -8.04 7.70
N CYS A 226 -12.28 -8.49 6.87
CA CYS A 226 -12.99 -9.77 7.08
C CYS A 226 -12.08 -10.97 6.75
N ARG A 227 -11.03 -11.21 7.53
CA ARG A 227 -10.14 -12.38 7.41
C ARG A 227 -9.88 -12.95 8.79
N ASN A 228 -10.39 -14.16 9.05
CA ASN A 228 -10.25 -14.84 10.33
C ASN A 228 -8.81 -14.82 10.85
N HIS A 229 -8.58 -14.21 12.02
CA HIS A 229 -7.32 -14.32 12.76
C HIS A 229 -7.36 -15.39 13.86
N ARG A 230 -8.54 -15.96 14.10
CA ARG A 230 -8.79 -17.01 15.10
C ARG A 230 -8.62 -18.40 14.50
N PRO A 231 -8.29 -19.42 15.31
CA PRO A 231 -8.28 -20.82 14.86
C PRO A 231 -9.67 -21.21 14.31
N ALA A 232 -9.71 -22.05 13.27
CA ALA A 232 -10.95 -22.45 12.59
C ALA A 232 -11.98 -23.13 13.52
N THR A 233 -11.53 -23.64 14.67
CA THR A 233 -12.32 -24.37 15.68
C THR A 233 -13.27 -23.48 16.49
N GLU A 234 -13.08 -22.15 16.52
CA GLU A 234 -13.92 -21.24 17.32
C GLU A 234 -15.15 -20.69 16.58
N ASN A 235 -15.20 -20.82 15.26
CA ASN A 235 -16.27 -20.25 14.43
C ASN A 235 -17.67 -20.85 14.68
N PRO A 236 -17.83 -22.18 14.88
CA PRO A 236 -19.17 -22.78 15.08
C PRO A 236 -19.85 -22.30 16.36
N HIS A 237 -19.12 -22.27 17.48
CA HIS A 237 -19.65 -21.86 18.78
C HIS A 237 -20.09 -20.39 18.82
N LYS A 238 -19.46 -19.52 18.04
CA LYS A 238 -19.89 -18.13 17.90
C LYS A 238 -21.16 -17.99 17.06
N MET A 239 -21.32 -18.81 16.01
CA MET A 239 -22.55 -18.81 15.21
C MET A 239 -23.76 -19.26 16.04
N GLU A 240 -23.61 -20.29 16.86
CA GLU A 240 -24.67 -20.74 17.78
C GLU A 240 -25.05 -19.67 18.80
N ARG A 241 -24.08 -18.98 19.41
CA ARG A 241 -24.33 -17.91 20.39
C ARG A 241 -24.95 -16.65 19.80
N ALA A 242 -24.78 -16.39 18.50
CA ALA A 242 -25.35 -15.22 17.83
C ALA A 242 -26.80 -15.44 17.36
N LEU A 243 -27.23 -16.71 17.25
CA LEU A 243 -28.58 -17.10 16.79
C LEU A 243 -29.50 -17.54 17.95
N ALA A 244 -28.98 -17.58 19.17
CA ALA A 244 -29.72 -17.89 20.41
C ALA A 244 -30.11 -16.60 21.13
#